data_AF-A0A948SU89-F1
#
_entry.id   AF-A0A948SU89-F1
#
_cell.length_a   1.000
_cell.length_b   1.000
_cell.length_c   1.000
_cell.angle_alpha   90.00
_cell.angle_beta   90.00
_cell.angle_gamma   90.00
#
_symmetry.space_group_name_H-M   'P 1'
#
loop_
_entity.id
_entity.type
_entity.pdbx_description
1 polymer ?
#
loop_
_entity_poly.entity_id
_entity_poly.type
_entity_poly.pdbx_seq_one_letter_code
_entity_poly.pdbx_strand_id
1 'polypeptide(L)'
;MTGLGRVADLLRAAHIDPALAGERVLRPVVDERRRELGDPDVDAYADRLLRDPAEFGRLRERITVPETWLFRYPASFEALREALARPGTRGFRGLSVACATGAEPFSMVAAALAAGIPSDAIDVVAIDPSAAALERAAAGRFGRMAVRGGLPAWAAAWFREDPAGVTVDPVVRGRVRFVQGAAPEAIDALPADAFDAVFCRNLGIYLGETGRAAIGRALLRVLARGGAMFLGHAERPALFGIADRLEPLPGAPAGSFAHARRGADAPARATMPAIAGRSGTASAGRAPPRAAATRTAAAPAAMASRPPAAASASMPAASGRPSADIDGARARADAGQLGEALEIAERLHAGGDRSAALLELLGSIHSALGLDAIAEGWLRQAVYVDPSHHEALLQLAALAERRGDPEQAERYRARATGGTT
;
A
#
# COMPACT_ATOMS: atom_id res chain seq x y z
N MET A 1 3.23 -34.69 -5.44
CA MET A 1 3.17 -33.22 -5.22
C MET A 1 4.45 -32.62 -5.72
N THR A 2 4.40 -31.55 -6.53
CA THR A 2 5.62 -30.82 -6.93
C THR A 2 6.12 -29.99 -5.74
N GLY A 3 7.43 -29.75 -5.64
CA GLY A 3 7.98 -28.89 -4.58
C GLY A 3 7.34 -27.50 -4.50
N LEU A 4 6.92 -26.93 -5.64
CA LEU A 4 6.18 -25.66 -5.66
C LEU A 4 4.80 -25.78 -5.01
N GLY A 5 4.13 -26.92 -5.16
CA GLY A 5 2.87 -27.21 -4.47
C GLY A 5 3.03 -27.19 -2.95
N ARG A 6 4.15 -27.73 -2.43
CA ARG A 6 4.46 -27.68 -1.00
C ARG A 6 4.67 -26.25 -0.50
N VAL A 7 5.41 -25.43 -1.26
CA VAL A 7 5.57 -24.00 -0.94
C VAL A 7 4.21 -23.28 -0.93
N ALA A 8 3.35 -23.57 -1.91
CA ALA A 8 2.00 -23.03 -1.98
C ALA A 8 1.14 -23.44 -0.79
N ASP A 9 1.26 -24.69 -0.32
CA ASP A 9 0.56 -25.18 0.88
C ASP A 9 1.03 -24.48 2.16
N LEU A 10 2.34 -24.22 2.29
CA LEU A 10 2.88 -23.43 3.41
C LEU A 10 2.34 -22.00 3.42
N LEU A 11 2.25 -21.36 2.24
CA LEU A 11 1.66 -20.03 2.12
C LEU A 11 0.18 -20.03 2.50
N ARG A 12 -0.59 -21.02 2.02
CA ARG A 12 -2.00 -21.19 2.38
C ARG A 12 -2.21 -21.42 3.88
N ALA A 13 -1.35 -22.22 4.51
CA ALA A 13 -1.36 -22.44 5.95
C ALA A 13 -1.11 -21.14 6.72
N ALA A 14 -0.34 -20.21 6.14
CA ALA A 14 -0.14 -18.85 6.64
C ALA A 14 -1.16 -17.84 6.09
N HIS A 15 -2.30 -18.30 5.59
CA HIS A 15 -3.41 -17.53 5.03
C HIS A 15 -3.13 -16.70 3.77
N ILE A 16 -1.94 -16.83 3.18
CA ILE A 16 -1.56 -16.16 1.94
C ILE A 16 -2.01 -17.02 0.76
N ASP A 17 -2.70 -16.42 -0.20
CA ASP A 17 -3.09 -17.11 -1.42
C ASP A 17 -1.98 -16.98 -2.48
N PRO A 18 -1.23 -18.06 -2.77
CA PRO A 18 -0.18 -18.03 -3.78
C PRO A 18 -0.71 -17.76 -5.19
N ALA A 19 -2.00 -18.03 -5.47
CA ALA A 19 -2.61 -17.73 -6.75
C ALA A 19 -2.83 -16.23 -6.95
N LEU A 20 -3.00 -15.46 -5.87
CA LEU A 20 -3.17 -13.99 -5.91
C LEU A 20 -1.85 -13.26 -6.09
N ALA A 21 -0.74 -13.86 -5.67
CA ALA A 21 0.60 -13.41 -6.10
C ALA A 21 0.87 -13.78 -7.57
N GLY A 22 0.21 -14.83 -8.07
CA GLY A 22 0.38 -15.39 -9.41
C GLY A 22 1.49 -16.43 -9.45
N GLU A 23 1.24 -17.59 -10.08
CA GLU A 23 2.24 -18.66 -10.22
C GLU A 23 3.50 -18.17 -10.97
N ARG A 24 3.32 -17.18 -11.87
CA ARG A 24 4.39 -16.48 -12.59
C ARG A 24 5.26 -15.58 -11.72
N VAL A 25 4.82 -15.23 -10.51
CA VAL A 25 5.61 -14.49 -9.51
C VAL A 25 6.22 -15.44 -8.49
N LEU A 26 5.44 -16.41 -8.01
CA LEU A 26 5.91 -17.33 -6.97
C LEU A 26 7.09 -18.18 -7.44
N ARG A 27 7.02 -18.77 -8.65
CA ARG A 27 8.09 -19.65 -9.13
C ARG A 27 9.43 -18.91 -9.30
N PRO A 28 9.52 -17.75 -9.99
CA PRO A 28 10.77 -17.01 -10.08
C PRO A 28 11.35 -16.63 -8.71
N VAL A 29 10.52 -16.16 -7.77
CA VAL A 29 10.98 -15.79 -6.43
C VAL A 29 11.52 -17.01 -5.67
N VAL A 30 10.84 -18.15 -5.75
CA VAL A 30 11.29 -19.41 -5.14
C VAL A 30 12.58 -19.91 -5.78
N ASP A 31 12.68 -19.86 -7.11
CA ASP A 31 13.86 -20.26 -7.86
C ASP A 31 15.08 -19.37 -7.58
N GLU A 32 14.86 -18.08 -7.36
CA GLU A 32 15.90 -17.13 -6.97
C GLU A 32 16.38 -17.43 -5.53
N ARG A 33 15.45 -17.50 -4.56
CA ARG A 33 15.79 -17.73 -3.15
C ARG A 33 16.50 -19.06 -2.92
N ARG A 34 16.03 -20.15 -3.55
CA ARG A 34 16.69 -21.45 -3.41
C ARG A 34 18.13 -21.41 -3.93
N ARG A 35 18.39 -20.70 -5.05
CA ARG A 35 19.75 -20.56 -5.60
C ARG A 35 20.64 -19.73 -4.69
N GLU A 36 20.13 -18.63 -4.15
CA GLU A 36 20.84 -17.79 -3.18
C GLU A 36 21.23 -18.57 -1.91
N LEU A 37 20.40 -19.53 -1.49
CA LEU A 37 20.62 -20.35 -0.30
C LEU A 37 21.33 -21.69 -0.57
N GLY A 38 21.61 -22.00 -1.85
CA GLY A 38 22.27 -23.24 -2.26
C GLY A 38 21.38 -24.49 -2.15
N ASP A 39 20.06 -24.35 -2.14
CA ASP A 39 19.14 -25.49 -2.11
C ASP A 39 19.04 -26.13 -3.53
N PRO A 40 19.26 -27.45 -3.66
CA PRO A 40 19.42 -28.11 -4.95
C PRO A 40 18.14 -28.09 -5.81
N ASP A 41 16.98 -28.15 -5.16
CA ASP A 41 15.68 -28.14 -5.78
C ASP A 41 14.64 -27.42 -4.91
N VAL A 42 13.40 -27.34 -5.42
CA VAL A 42 12.30 -26.66 -4.73
C VAL A 42 11.82 -27.44 -3.51
N ASP A 43 11.99 -28.77 -3.50
CA ASP A 43 11.59 -29.61 -2.38
C ASP A 43 12.51 -29.40 -1.17
N ALA A 44 13.82 -29.32 -1.39
CA ALA A 44 14.80 -28.95 -0.37
C ALA A 44 14.55 -27.55 0.19
N TYR A 45 14.18 -26.60 -0.68
CA TYR A 45 13.77 -25.27 -0.24
C TYR A 45 12.47 -25.31 0.59
N ALA A 46 11.46 -26.08 0.19
CA ALA A 46 10.24 -26.26 0.97
C ALA A 46 10.53 -26.87 2.36
N ASP A 47 11.45 -27.84 2.46
CA ASP A 47 11.92 -28.40 3.72
C ASP A 47 12.66 -27.38 4.58
N ARG A 48 13.38 -26.44 3.96
CA ARG A 48 14.00 -25.31 4.68
C ARG A 48 12.95 -24.36 5.24
N LEU A 49 11.93 -23.99 4.46
CA LEU A 49 10.88 -23.07 4.91
C LEU A 49 10.15 -23.57 6.17
N LEU A 50 10.00 -24.89 6.32
CA LEU A 50 9.43 -25.52 7.51
C LEU A 50 10.31 -25.38 8.77
N ARG A 51 11.64 -25.30 8.60
CA ARG A 51 12.63 -25.28 9.70
C ARG A 51 13.20 -23.89 9.97
N ASP A 52 13.08 -22.97 9.01
CA ASP A 52 13.57 -21.59 9.09
C ASP A 52 12.40 -20.61 8.91
N PRO A 53 11.71 -20.25 10.01
CA PRO A 53 10.64 -19.25 9.98
C PRO A 53 11.10 -17.88 9.48
N ALA A 54 12.38 -17.53 9.63
CA ALA A 54 12.90 -16.26 9.14
C ALA A 54 12.99 -16.27 7.62
N GLU A 55 13.36 -17.40 7.01
CA GLU A 55 13.32 -17.56 5.55
C GLU A 55 11.89 -17.54 5.01
N PHE A 56 10.96 -18.21 5.69
CA PHE A 56 9.56 -18.13 5.32
C PHE A 56 9.03 -16.69 5.36
N GLY A 57 9.45 -15.90 6.36
CA GLY A 57 9.19 -14.46 6.41
C GLY A 57 9.75 -13.71 5.18
N ARG A 58 11.01 -13.96 4.80
CA ARG A 58 11.63 -13.34 3.61
C ARG A 58 10.95 -13.71 2.31
N LEU A 59 10.52 -14.96 2.15
CA LEU A 59 9.74 -15.39 1.00
C LEU A 59 8.43 -14.60 0.93
N ARG A 60 7.70 -14.50 2.05
CA ARG A 60 6.46 -13.72 2.15
C ARG A 60 6.67 -12.27 1.74
N GLU A 61 7.72 -11.64 2.26
CA GLU A 61 8.06 -10.26 1.92
C GLU A 61 8.33 -10.05 0.42
N ARG A 62 8.96 -11.02 -0.27
CA ARG A 62 9.24 -10.92 -1.70
C ARG A 62 8.03 -11.12 -2.60
N ILE A 63 7.05 -11.93 -2.18
CA ILE A 63 5.83 -12.17 -2.96
C ILE A 63 4.75 -11.12 -2.72
N THR A 64 4.83 -10.40 -1.60
CA THR A 64 4.01 -9.21 -1.33
C THR A 64 4.73 -7.96 -1.83
N VAL A 65 4.02 -6.98 -2.38
CA VAL A 65 4.63 -5.70 -2.77
C VAL A 65 4.30 -4.67 -1.70
N PRO A 66 5.21 -4.38 -0.74
CA PRO A 66 4.93 -3.44 0.35
C PRO A 66 5.05 -2.00 -0.17
N GLU A 67 4.05 -1.53 -0.92
CA GLU A 67 4.02 -0.13 -1.35
C GLU A 67 3.35 0.78 -0.31
N THR A 68 4.21 1.40 0.49
CA THR A 68 3.99 2.45 1.50
C THR A 68 3.97 3.91 1.04
N TRP A 69 2.97 4.76 1.33
CA TRP A 69 3.18 6.23 1.28
C TRP A 69 2.26 7.01 2.22
N LEU A 70 2.74 8.20 2.61
CA LEU A 70 2.04 9.08 3.53
C LEU A 70 0.74 9.54 2.90
N PHE A 71 -0.33 9.53 3.68
CA PHE A 71 -1.66 9.98 3.27
C PHE A 71 -2.21 9.28 2.02
N ARG A 72 -1.82 8.02 1.78
CA ARG A 72 -2.44 7.17 0.76
C ARG A 72 -3.95 7.15 0.98
N TYR A 73 -4.75 7.50 -0.04
CA TYR A 73 -6.20 7.77 0.09
C TYR A 73 -6.47 8.92 1.09
N PRO A 74 -6.19 10.18 0.70
CA PRO A 74 -6.28 11.31 1.62
C PRO A 74 -7.68 11.50 2.24
N ALA A 75 -8.74 11.13 1.50
CA ALA A 75 -10.12 11.12 1.99
C ALA A 75 -10.33 10.25 3.24
N SER A 76 -9.56 9.17 3.42
CA SER A 76 -9.63 8.32 4.62
C SER A 76 -9.14 9.07 5.85
N PHE A 77 -8.04 9.81 5.72
CA PHE A 77 -7.48 10.59 6.83
C PHE A 77 -8.30 11.85 7.13
N GLU A 78 -8.94 12.43 6.10
CA GLU A 78 -9.90 13.51 6.27
C GLU A 78 -11.13 13.05 7.05
N ALA A 79 -11.72 11.92 6.67
CA ALA A 79 -12.82 11.30 7.41
C ALA A 79 -12.45 11.02 8.88
N LEU A 80 -11.23 10.51 9.13
CA LEU A 80 -10.71 10.31 10.48
C LEU A 80 -10.62 11.63 11.26
N ARG A 81 -10.03 12.67 10.65
CA ARG A 81 -9.87 14.00 11.24
C ARG A 81 -11.23 14.60 11.62
N GLU A 82 -12.20 14.56 10.72
CA GLU A 82 -13.57 15.05 10.96
C GLU A 82 -14.29 14.27 12.06
N ALA A 83 -14.14 12.95 12.08
CA ALA A 83 -14.72 12.10 13.14
C ALA A 83 -14.12 12.38 14.53
N LEU A 84 -12.86 12.82 14.59
CA LEU A 84 -12.16 13.18 15.83
C LEU A 84 -12.40 14.62 16.27
N ALA A 85 -12.70 15.55 15.35
CA ALA A 85 -12.99 16.95 15.65
C ALA A 85 -14.35 17.17 16.35
N ARG A 86 -15.16 16.12 16.50
CA ARG A 86 -16.49 16.20 17.15
C ARG A 86 -16.35 16.57 18.64
N PRO A 87 -17.22 17.45 19.17
CA PRO A 87 -17.20 17.83 20.58
C PRO A 87 -17.23 16.63 21.53
N GLY A 88 -16.44 16.70 22.61
CA GLY A 88 -16.34 15.65 23.62
C GLY A 88 -15.30 14.56 23.34
N THR A 89 -14.69 14.55 22.16
CA THR A 89 -13.55 13.67 21.85
C THR A 89 -12.31 14.18 22.56
N ARG A 90 -11.73 13.38 23.47
CA ARG A 90 -10.56 13.78 24.28
C ARG A 90 -9.31 12.93 24.06
N GLY A 91 -9.40 11.88 23.25
CA GLY A 91 -8.32 10.95 22.98
C GLY A 91 -8.58 10.13 21.73
N PHE A 92 -7.57 9.40 21.29
CA PHE A 92 -7.63 8.57 20.09
C PHE A 92 -6.81 7.29 20.25
N ARG A 93 -7.45 6.13 20.07
CA ARG A 93 -6.77 4.83 19.95
C ARG A 93 -6.95 4.27 18.54
N GLY A 94 -5.84 4.16 17.81
CA GLY A 94 -5.82 3.67 16.43
C GLY A 94 -5.14 2.32 16.29
N LEU A 95 -5.60 1.51 15.35
CA LEU A 95 -4.92 0.29 14.90
C LEU A 95 -4.63 0.38 13.40
N SER A 96 -3.38 0.17 12.98
CA SER A 96 -2.97 0.00 11.59
C SER A 96 -2.46 -1.43 11.39
N VAL A 97 -3.13 -2.20 10.54
CA VAL A 97 -2.82 -3.60 10.24
C VAL A 97 -2.11 -3.70 8.90
N ALA A 98 -1.02 -4.45 8.84
CA ALA A 98 -0.10 -4.51 7.70
C ALA A 98 0.48 -3.12 7.37
N CYS A 99 1.07 -2.48 8.40
CA CYS A 99 1.50 -1.08 8.32
C CYS A 99 2.75 -0.85 7.44
N ALA A 100 3.40 -1.93 6.99
CA ALA A 100 4.62 -1.92 6.18
C ALA A 100 5.69 -0.99 6.80
N THR A 101 6.22 -0.03 6.04
CA THR A 101 7.24 0.92 6.53
C THR A 101 6.66 2.09 7.34
N GLY A 102 5.40 2.01 7.79
CA GLY A 102 4.86 2.88 8.84
C GLY A 102 4.25 4.20 8.37
N ALA A 103 4.07 4.42 7.06
CA ALA A 103 3.48 5.67 6.58
C ALA A 103 2.03 5.87 7.08
N GLU A 104 1.22 4.81 7.06
CA GLU A 104 -0.18 4.85 7.51
C GLU A 104 -0.35 5.26 8.98
N PRO A 105 0.31 4.62 9.97
CA PRO A 105 0.12 5.00 11.37
C PRO A 105 0.58 6.43 11.67
N PHE A 106 1.61 6.95 10.99
CA PHE A 106 1.99 8.37 11.14
C PHE A 106 0.94 9.32 10.57
N SER A 107 0.31 8.99 9.44
CA SER A 107 -0.80 9.75 8.90
C SER A 107 -2.04 9.73 9.82
N MET A 108 -2.31 8.61 10.52
CA MET A 108 -3.37 8.54 11.53
C MET A 108 -3.12 9.49 12.71
N VAL A 109 -1.89 9.49 13.25
CA VAL A 109 -1.51 10.38 14.35
C VAL A 109 -1.60 11.84 13.92
N ALA A 110 -1.11 12.19 12.73
CA ALA A 110 -1.21 13.55 12.20
C ALA A 110 -2.67 14.01 12.05
N ALA A 111 -3.56 13.13 11.58
CA ALA A 111 -4.99 13.44 11.49
C ALA A 111 -5.61 13.71 12.87
N ALA A 112 -5.24 12.93 13.89
CA ALA A 112 -5.70 13.14 15.25
C ALA A 112 -5.18 14.45 15.87
N LEU A 113 -3.90 14.78 15.66
CA LEU A 113 -3.34 16.07 16.09
C LEU A 113 -4.04 17.25 15.39
N ALA A 114 -4.29 17.14 14.08
CA ALA A 114 -5.02 18.16 13.31
C ALA A 114 -6.48 18.31 13.73
N ALA A 115 -7.08 17.27 14.32
CA ALA A 115 -8.41 17.32 14.92
C ALA A 115 -8.41 17.96 16.33
N GLY A 116 -7.25 18.38 16.85
CA GLY A 116 -7.11 18.98 18.17
C GLY A 116 -6.95 18.00 19.31
N ILE A 117 -6.70 16.71 19.04
CA ILE A 117 -6.45 15.72 20.09
C ILE A 117 -5.05 15.97 20.69
N PRO A 118 -4.93 16.12 22.02
CA PRO A 118 -3.63 16.27 22.68
C PRO A 118 -2.71 15.09 22.38
N SER A 119 -1.43 15.36 22.11
CA SER A 119 -0.49 14.31 21.72
C SER A 119 -0.34 13.20 22.77
N ASP A 120 -0.49 13.51 24.06
CA ASP A 120 -0.43 12.53 25.15
C ASP A 120 -1.68 11.64 25.25
N ALA A 121 -2.78 12.03 24.61
CA ALA A 121 -4.02 11.27 24.52
C ALA A 121 -4.14 10.44 23.22
N ILE A 122 -3.06 10.32 22.45
CA ILE A 122 -3.01 9.51 21.21
C ILE A 122 -2.17 8.24 21.44
N ASP A 123 -2.75 7.09 21.10
CA ASP A 123 -2.10 5.77 21.13
C ASP A 123 -2.42 5.01 19.84
N VAL A 124 -1.43 4.81 18.95
CA VAL A 124 -1.60 4.05 17.71
C VAL A 124 -0.77 2.78 17.78
N VAL A 125 -1.43 1.64 17.57
CA VAL A 125 -0.78 0.34 17.41
C VAL A 125 -0.64 0.03 15.94
N ALA A 126 0.56 -0.35 15.51
CA ALA A 126 0.85 -0.67 14.12
C ALA A 126 1.44 -2.07 14.03
N ILE A 127 0.78 -2.97 13.30
CA ILE A 127 1.16 -4.38 13.18
C ILE A 127 1.73 -4.64 11.79
N ASP A 128 2.86 -5.35 11.72
CA ASP A 128 3.38 -5.90 10.48
C ASP A 128 4.19 -7.19 10.74
N PRO A 129 4.15 -8.20 9.86
CA PRO A 129 4.97 -9.39 10.02
C PRO A 129 6.48 -9.13 9.82
N SER A 130 6.85 -8.09 9.04
CA SER A 130 8.24 -7.80 8.68
C SER A 130 8.96 -6.99 9.76
N ALA A 131 9.86 -7.64 10.51
CA ALA A 131 10.74 -6.93 11.45
C ALA A 131 11.54 -5.81 10.76
N ALA A 132 12.07 -6.08 9.55
CA ALA A 132 12.83 -5.10 8.79
C ALA A 132 11.98 -3.88 8.37
N ALA A 133 10.70 -4.09 8.01
CA ALA A 133 9.79 -2.99 7.72
C ALA A 133 9.49 -2.16 8.97
N LEU A 134 9.27 -2.80 10.12
CA LEU A 134 9.03 -2.13 11.40
C LEU A 134 10.25 -1.34 11.89
N GLU A 135 11.47 -1.84 11.68
CA GLU A 135 12.70 -1.10 11.97
C GLU A 135 12.79 0.18 11.14
N ARG A 136 12.48 0.09 9.83
CA ARG A 136 12.41 1.27 8.95
C ARG A 136 11.30 2.23 9.38
N ALA A 137 10.14 1.70 9.78
CA ALA A 137 9.03 2.48 10.28
C ALA A 137 9.41 3.27 11.55
N ALA A 138 10.06 2.60 12.51
CA ALA A 138 10.55 3.23 13.74
C ALA A 138 11.59 4.33 13.49
N ALA A 139 12.31 4.26 12.37
CA ALA A 139 13.23 5.32 11.95
C ALA A 139 12.51 6.59 11.48
N GLY A 140 11.21 6.54 11.14
CA GLY A 140 10.39 7.71 10.77
C GLY A 140 10.98 8.56 9.65
N ARG A 141 11.71 7.92 8.74
CA ARG A 141 12.38 8.55 7.59
C ARG A 141 11.92 7.85 6.33
N PHE A 142 11.47 8.63 5.37
CA PHE A 142 10.92 8.15 4.11
C PHE A 142 11.64 8.82 2.94
N GLY A 143 11.80 8.09 1.82
CA GLY A 143 12.28 8.70 0.58
C GLY A 143 11.23 9.60 -0.06
N ARG A 144 11.63 10.39 -1.07
CA ARG A 144 10.74 11.34 -1.79
C ARG A 144 9.45 10.71 -2.31
N MET A 145 9.49 9.44 -2.72
CA MET A 145 8.31 8.74 -3.23
C MET A 145 7.20 8.53 -2.19
N ALA A 146 7.50 8.65 -0.89
CA ALA A 146 6.50 8.53 0.16
C ALA A 146 5.59 9.76 0.30
N VAL A 147 5.90 10.88 -0.36
CA VAL A 147 5.04 12.07 -0.43
C VAL A 147 4.59 12.40 -1.85
N ARG A 148 4.58 11.41 -2.75
CA ARG A 148 4.13 11.60 -4.14
C ARG A 148 2.69 12.13 -4.29
N GLY A 149 1.85 11.96 -3.27
CA GLY A 149 0.49 12.51 -3.23
C GLY A 149 0.41 13.90 -2.59
N GLY A 150 1.54 14.48 -2.19
CA GLY A 150 1.62 15.68 -1.37
C GLY A 150 1.29 15.43 0.11
N LEU A 151 1.69 16.37 0.96
CA LEU A 151 1.25 16.44 2.36
C LEU A 151 0.00 17.32 2.45
N PRO A 152 -1.06 16.89 3.17
CA PRO A 152 -2.17 17.78 3.48
C PRO A 152 -1.68 19.02 4.25
N ALA A 153 -2.23 20.19 3.95
CA ALA A 153 -1.85 21.45 4.60
C ALA A 153 -2.00 21.39 6.13
N TRP A 154 -3.04 20.70 6.60
CA TRP A 154 -3.29 20.48 8.04
C TRP A 154 -2.26 19.55 8.70
N ALA A 155 -1.49 18.77 7.93
CA ALA A 155 -0.50 17.82 8.42
C ALA A 155 0.95 18.34 8.32
N ALA A 156 1.20 19.29 7.42
CA ALA A 156 2.54 19.68 6.97
C ALA A 156 3.50 20.02 8.13
N ALA A 157 2.99 20.59 9.23
CA ALA A 157 3.79 20.96 10.39
C ALA A 157 4.53 19.78 11.07
N TRP A 158 4.10 18.53 10.87
CA TRP A 158 4.70 17.34 11.50
C TRP A 158 5.57 16.51 10.57
N PHE A 159 5.80 16.97 9.34
CA PHE A 159 6.62 16.27 8.35
C PHE A 159 7.60 17.27 7.74
N ARG A 160 8.89 17.05 7.99
CA ARG A 160 9.93 17.89 7.43
C ARG A 160 10.45 17.28 6.14
N GLU A 161 10.22 17.97 5.04
CA GLU A 161 10.76 17.62 3.73
C GLU A 161 12.18 18.18 3.56
N ASP A 162 13.07 17.38 2.98
CA ASP A 162 14.42 17.76 2.56
C ASP A 162 14.77 17.05 1.24
N PRO A 163 15.92 17.35 0.60
CA PRO A 163 16.28 16.72 -0.67
C PRO A 163 16.39 15.18 -0.63
N ALA A 164 16.64 14.58 0.53
CA ALA A 164 16.73 13.14 0.71
C ALA A 164 15.35 12.48 0.91
N GLY A 165 14.35 13.24 1.37
CA GLY A 165 12.98 12.78 1.51
C GLY A 165 12.24 13.47 2.64
N VAL A 166 11.57 12.70 3.49
CA VAL A 166 10.70 13.21 4.55
C VAL A 166 11.03 12.58 5.88
N THR A 167 11.18 13.43 6.90
CA THR A 167 11.36 13.02 8.29
C THR A 167 10.11 13.36 9.09
N VAL A 168 9.59 12.38 9.82
CA VAL A 168 8.43 12.54 10.70
C VAL A 168 8.85 13.17 12.03
N ASP A 169 8.08 14.14 12.50
CA ASP A 169 8.33 14.81 13.77
C ASP A 169 8.32 13.81 14.96
N PRO A 170 9.24 13.95 15.94
CA PRO A 170 9.26 13.10 17.13
C PRO A 170 7.93 13.03 17.90
N VAL A 171 7.11 14.09 17.90
CA VAL A 171 5.80 14.10 18.56
C VAL A 171 4.86 13.08 17.94
N VAL A 172 4.85 12.98 16.61
CA VAL A 172 4.05 12.02 15.85
C VAL A 172 4.61 10.62 16.01
N ARG A 173 5.93 10.46 15.82
CA ARG A 173 6.61 9.16 15.97
C ARG A 173 6.38 8.55 17.35
N GLY A 174 6.41 9.38 18.38
CA GLY A 174 6.20 8.97 19.76
C GLY A 174 4.81 8.41 20.05
N ARG A 175 3.87 8.43 19.10
CA ARG A 175 2.52 7.88 19.33
C ARG A 175 2.24 6.56 18.65
N VAL A 176 3.23 6.01 17.95
CA VAL A 176 3.09 4.72 17.28
C VAL A 176 3.86 3.66 18.05
N ARG A 177 3.17 2.57 18.41
CA ARG A 177 3.74 1.34 18.93
C ARG A 177 3.71 0.27 17.84
N PHE A 178 4.89 -0.09 17.36
CA PHE A 178 5.06 -1.15 16.37
C PHE A 178 5.06 -2.53 17.05
N VAL A 179 4.31 -3.47 16.48
CA VAL A 179 4.18 -4.84 16.97
C VAL A 179 4.48 -5.78 15.80
N GLN A 180 5.48 -6.64 15.96
CA GLN A 180 5.77 -7.67 14.97
C GLN A 180 4.74 -8.80 15.07
N GLY A 181 4.07 -9.11 13.98
CA GLY A 181 3.17 -10.25 13.91
C GLY A 181 2.31 -10.27 12.66
N ALA A 182 1.85 -11.46 12.27
CA ALA A 182 0.87 -11.61 11.20
C ALA A 182 -0.55 -11.43 11.75
N ALA A 183 -1.45 -10.98 10.88
CA ALA A 183 -2.88 -11.04 11.15
C ALA A 183 -3.43 -12.40 10.66
N PRO A 184 -4.38 -13.01 11.39
CA PRO A 184 -5.15 -12.44 12.51
C PRO A 184 -4.50 -12.54 13.90
N GLU A 185 -3.47 -13.35 14.11
CA GLU A 185 -2.97 -13.73 15.45
C GLU A 185 -2.52 -12.53 16.29
N ALA A 186 -1.81 -11.58 15.67
CA ALA A 186 -1.37 -10.36 16.33
C ALA A 186 -2.55 -9.43 16.71
N ILE A 187 -3.65 -9.50 15.96
CA ILE A 187 -4.89 -8.77 16.29
C ILE A 187 -5.57 -9.46 17.46
N ASP A 188 -5.61 -10.81 17.48
CA ASP A 188 -6.25 -11.59 18.55
C ASP A 188 -5.62 -11.38 19.93
N ALA A 189 -4.33 -11.06 19.99
CA ALA A 189 -3.65 -10.68 21.23
C ALA A 189 -4.06 -9.29 21.79
N LEU A 190 -4.79 -8.47 21.02
CA LEU A 190 -5.24 -7.15 21.44
C LEU A 190 -6.58 -7.21 22.22
N PRO A 191 -6.82 -6.26 23.14
CA PRO A 191 -8.09 -6.17 23.86
C PRO A 191 -9.28 -5.91 22.92
N ALA A 192 -10.44 -6.47 23.27
CA ALA A 192 -11.69 -6.23 22.56
C ALA A 192 -12.20 -4.80 22.77
N ASP A 193 -12.96 -4.29 21.79
CA ASP A 193 -13.57 -2.95 21.78
C ASP A 193 -12.59 -1.81 22.16
N ALA A 194 -11.31 -1.93 21.77
CA ALA A 194 -10.22 -1.07 22.26
C ALA A 194 -9.84 0.09 21.33
N PHE A 195 -10.25 0.05 20.06
CA PHE A 195 -9.81 1.01 19.05
C PHE A 195 -10.95 1.84 18.46
N ASP A 196 -10.77 3.15 18.46
CA ASP A 196 -11.68 4.12 17.85
C ASP A 196 -11.62 4.06 16.32
N ALA A 197 -10.44 3.75 15.76
CA ALA A 197 -10.26 3.54 14.34
C ALA A 197 -9.36 2.34 14.04
N VAL A 198 -9.76 1.52 13.08
CA VAL A 198 -8.98 0.38 12.58
C VAL A 198 -8.76 0.52 11.09
N PHE A 199 -7.50 0.65 10.68
CA PHE A 199 -7.08 0.65 9.29
C PHE A 199 -6.57 -0.76 8.94
N CYS A 200 -7.16 -1.40 7.94
CA CYS A 200 -6.72 -2.67 7.39
C CYS A 200 -6.82 -2.58 5.87
N ARG A 201 -5.72 -2.11 5.26
CA ARG A 201 -5.70 -1.65 3.87
C ARG A 201 -4.66 -2.41 3.07
N ASN A 202 -5.04 -2.77 1.84
CA ASN A 202 -4.20 -3.46 0.87
C ASN A 202 -3.61 -4.79 1.40
N LEU A 203 -4.34 -5.47 2.28
CA LEU A 203 -3.94 -6.75 2.87
C LEU A 203 -4.81 -7.90 2.36
N GLY A 204 -6.13 -7.73 2.33
CA GLY A 204 -7.09 -8.76 1.93
C GLY A 204 -6.89 -9.26 0.51
N ILE A 205 -6.28 -8.45 -0.36
CA ILE A 205 -5.93 -8.81 -1.74
C ILE A 205 -4.87 -9.93 -1.83
N TYR A 206 -4.13 -10.21 -0.75
CA TYR A 206 -3.13 -11.29 -0.69
C TYR A 206 -3.63 -12.54 0.03
N LEU A 207 -4.81 -12.49 0.63
CA LEU A 207 -5.29 -13.53 1.53
C LEU A 207 -6.31 -14.43 0.87
N GLY A 208 -6.27 -15.72 1.22
CA GLY A 208 -7.32 -16.67 0.87
C GLY A 208 -8.61 -16.39 1.65
N GLU A 209 -9.72 -17.01 1.23
CA GLU A 209 -11.05 -16.82 1.83
C GLU A 209 -11.06 -17.05 3.36
N THR A 210 -10.43 -18.14 3.83
CA THR A 210 -10.32 -18.46 5.26
C THR A 210 -9.57 -17.39 6.04
N GLY A 211 -8.48 -16.88 5.47
CA GLY A 211 -7.69 -15.79 6.04
C GLY A 211 -8.47 -14.49 6.14
N ARG A 212 -9.16 -14.11 5.05
CA ARG A 212 -10.01 -12.92 5.02
C ARG A 212 -11.12 -12.98 6.07
N ALA A 213 -11.79 -14.12 6.20
CA ALA A 213 -12.83 -14.31 7.19
C ALA A 213 -12.29 -14.27 8.64
N ALA A 214 -11.11 -14.86 8.88
CA ALA A 214 -10.48 -14.84 10.19
C ALA A 214 -10.07 -13.41 10.60
N ILE A 215 -9.47 -12.65 9.68
CA ILE A 215 -9.15 -11.24 9.90
C ILE A 215 -10.40 -10.42 10.12
N GLY A 216 -11.46 -10.61 9.31
CA GLY A 216 -12.73 -9.89 9.49
C GLY A 216 -13.29 -10.03 10.91
N ARG A 217 -13.28 -11.25 11.47
CA ARG A 217 -13.69 -11.51 12.87
C ARG A 217 -12.78 -10.79 13.87
N ALA A 218 -11.46 -10.88 13.70
CA ALA A 218 -10.49 -10.25 14.59
C ALA A 218 -10.62 -8.72 14.58
N LEU A 219 -10.79 -8.11 13.41
CA LEU A 219 -10.99 -6.66 13.26
C LEU A 219 -12.27 -6.18 13.95
N LEU A 220 -13.39 -6.89 13.77
CA LEU A 220 -14.66 -6.54 14.44
C LEU A 220 -14.58 -6.67 15.96
N ARG A 221 -13.79 -7.63 16.46
CA ARG A 221 -13.61 -7.87 17.90
C ARG A 221 -12.91 -6.69 18.59
N VAL A 222 -11.90 -6.12 17.94
CA VAL A 222 -11.08 -5.04 18.51
C VAL A 222 -11.64 -3.64 18.25
N LEU A 223 -12.52 -3.49 17.25
CA LEU A 223 -13.17 -2.22 16.92
C LEU A 223 -14.18 -1.82 18.00
N ALA A 224 -13.98 -0.66 18.61
CA ALA A 224 -14.86 -0.13 19.64
C ALA A 224 -16.29 0.10 19.13
N ARG A 225 -17.26 0.12 20.06
CA ARG A 225 -18.63 0.55 19.77
C ARG A 225 -18.60 2.01 19.29
N GLY A 226 -19.13 2.27 18.10
CA GLY A 226 -19.07 3.60 17.46
C GLY A 226 -17.72 3.93 16.81
N GLY A 227 -16.78 2.98 16.76
CA GLY A 227 -15.52 3.12 16.04
C GLY A 227 -15.70 3.00 14.52
N ALA A 228 -14.68 3.43 13.78
CA ALA A 228 -14.64 3.40 12.32
C ALA A 228 -13.56 2.43 11.78
N MET A 229 -13.89 1.69 10.73
CA MET A 229 -12.97 0.83 10.00
C MET A 229 -12.65 1.44 8.63
N PHE A 230 -11.37 1.42 8.23
CA PHE A 230 -10.89 1.98 6.97
C PHE A 230 -10.23 0.87 6.14
N LEU A 231 -10.77 0.61 4.95
CA LEU A 231 -10.32 -0.45 4.04
C LEU A 231 -9.66 0.13 2.78
N GLY A 232 -8.95 -0.71 2.02
CA GLY A 232 -8.35 -0.31 0.76
C GLY A 232 -9.39 -0.14 -0.35
N HIS A 233 -9.03 0.59 -1.41
CA HIS A 233 -9.95 0.88 -2.53
C HIS A 233 -10.58 -0.35 -3.20
N ALA A 234 -9.88 -1.49 -3.21
CA ALA A 234 -10.34 -2.75 -3.78
C ALA A 234 -10.96 -3.69 -2.72
N GLU A 235 -11.01 -3.27 -1.46
CA GLU A 235 -11.38 -4.10 -0.32
C GLU A 235 -12.73 -3.64 0.23
N ARG A 236 -13.77 -4.41 -0.06
CA ARG A 236 -15.11 -4.18 0.48
C ARG A 236 -15.28 -4.96 1.78
N PRO A 237 -16.15 -4.54 2.72
CA PRO A 237 -16.48 -5.33 3.91
C PRO A 237 -16.88 -6.80 3.62
N ALA A 238 -17.52 -7.04 2.47
CA ALA A 238 -17.88 -8.38 2.00
C ALA A 238 -16.66 -9.28 1.77
N LEU A 239 -15.52 -8.72 1.37
CA LEU A 239 -14.26 -9.45 1.17
C LEU A 239 -13.82 -10.16 2.47
N PHE A 240 -14.10 -9.53 3.61
CA PHE A 240 -13.74 -10.04 4.94
C PHE A 240 -14.90 -10.76 5.64
N GLY A 241 -16.04 -10.96 4.97
CA GLY A 241 -17.22 -11.60 5.56
C GLY A 241 -17.90 -10.78 6.67
N ILE A 242 -17.83 -9.44 6.61
CA ILE A 242 -18.34 -8.54 7.65
C ILE A 242 -19.28 -7.44 7.11
N ALA A 243 -19.80 -7.61 5.90
CA ALA A 243 -20.67 -6.63 5.24
C ALA A 243 -21.98 -6.36 5.99
N ASP A 244 -22.53 -7.35 6.66
CA ASP A 244 -23.73 -7.26 7.49
C ASP A 244 -23.49 -6.51 8.80
N ARG A 245 -22.23 -6.32 9.21
CA ARG A 245 -21.81 -5.69 10.48
C ARG A 245 -21.30 -4.27 10.31
N LEU A 246 -21.07 -3.84 9.09
CA LEU A 246 -20.53 -2.53 8.76
C LEU A 246 -21.47 -1.76 7.83
N GLU A 247 -21.48 -0.44 7.97
CA GLU A 247 -22.16 0.48 7.07
C GLU A 247 -21.21 1.61 6.69
N PRO A 248 -21.42 2.32 5.56
CA PRO A 248 -20.61 3.48 5.23
C PRO A 248 -20.60 4.49 6.38
N LEU A 249 -19.43 5.04 6.72
CA LEU A 249 -19.32 6.05 7.78
C LEU A 249 -20.13 7.30 7.40
N PRO A 250 -21.15 7.71 8.18
CA PRO A 250 -21.99 8.84 7.81
C PRO A 250 -21.19 10.14 7.71
N GLY A 251 -21.37 10.85 6.59
CA GLY A 251 -20.70 12.13 6.30
C GLY A 251 -19.25 12.01 5.82
N ALA A 252 -18.70 10.78 5.70
CA ALA A 252 -17.34 10.61 5.22
C ALA A 252 -17.22 10.99 3.72
N PRO A 253 -16.15 11.68 3.30
CA PRO A 253 -15.90 11.98 1.90
C PRO A 253 -15.86 10.73 1.01
N ALA A 254 -16.24 10.89 -0.25
CA ALA A 254 -16.11 9.85 -1.27
C ALA A 254 -14.64 9.39 -1.38
N GLY A 255 -14.43 8.07 -1.53
CA GLY A 255 -13.08 7.50 -1.58
C GLY A 255 -12.37 7.40 -0.23
N SER A 256 -13.05 7.67 0.89
CA SER A 256 -12.52 7.42 2.24
C SER A 256 -12.46 5.94 2.61
N PHE A 257 -13.30 5.11 1.97
CA PHE A 257 -13.47 3.68 2.27
C PHE A 257 -13.68 3.43 3.77
N ALA A 258 -14.36 4.37 4.42
CA ALA A 258 -14.62 4.40 5.85
C ALA A 258 -15.98 3.77 6.16
N HIS A 259 -16.01 2.94 7.19
CA HIS A 259 -17.18 2.19 7.60
C HIS A 259 -17.40 2.30 9.10
N ALA A 260 -18.64 2.53 9.53
CA ALA A 260 -19.04 2.45 10.93
C ALA A 260 -19.54 1.05 11.29
N ARG A 261 -19.41 0.67 12.56
CA ARG A 261 -20.01 -0.56 13.09
C ARG A 261 -21.52 -0.40 13.23
N ARG A 262 -22.31 -1.26 12.56
CA ARG A 262 -23.78 -1.25 12.62
C ARG A 262 -24.32 -1.51 14.02
N GLY A 263 -25.45 -0.90 14.34
CA GLY A 263 -26.18 -1.12 15.60
C GLY A 263 -25.46 -0.59 16.84
N ALA A 264 -24.47 0.28 16.65
CA ALA A 264 -23.89 1.06 17.72
C ALA A 264 -24.70 2.35 17.88
N ASP A 265 -25.65 2.39 18.81
CA ASP A 265 -26.22 3.66 19.28
C ASP A 265 -25.07 4.56 19.76
N ALA A 266 -24.96 5.78 19.23
CA ALA A 266 -24.04 6.78 19.78
C ALA A 266 -24.71 7.46 21.01
N PRO A 267 -24.00 7.91 22.07
CA PRO A 267 -22.56 7.78 22.38
C PRO A 267 -22.23 7.38 23.85
N ALA A 268 -20.98 6.99 24.08
CA ALA A 268 -20.12 7.57 25.12
C ALA A 268 -18.67 7.27 24.74
N ARG A 269 -17.96 8.26 24.15
CA ARG A 269 -16.50 8.27 24.19
C ARG A 269 -16.09 8.52 25.65
N ALA A 270 -16.28 7.52 26.50
CA ALA A 270 -15.55 7.42 27.75
C ALA A 270 -14.10 7.18 27.33
N THR A 271 -13.34 8.26 27.30
CA THR A 271 -11.90 8.21 27.11
C THR A 271 -11.36 7.29 28.18
N MET A 272 -10.89 6.11 27.79
CA MET A 272 -10.01 5.36 28.68
C MET A 272 -8.76 6.21 28.88
N PRO A 273 -8.29 6.39 30.12
CA PRO A 273 -7.10 7.16 30.38
C PRO A 273 -5.95 6.57 29.57
N ALA A 274 -5.08 7.43 29.04
CA ALA A 274 -3.82 7.03 28.43
C ALA A 274 -3.13 6.03 29.36
N ILE A 275 -2.61 4.93 28.82
CA ILE A 275 -1.85 3.95 29.61
C ILE A 275 -0.68 4.72 30.25
N ALA A 276 -0.77 4.95 31.55
CA ALA A 276 0.28 5.54 32.35
C ALA A 276 1.47 4.58 32.33
N GLY A 277 2.48 4.91 31.52
CA GLY A 277 3.64 4.03 31.33
C GLY A 277 4.49 4.36 30.11
N ARG A 278 4.71 5.65 29.81
CA ARG A 278 5.77 6.05 28.88
C ARG A 278 6.98 6.57 29.66
N SER A 279 7.59 5.70 30.47
CA SER A 279 9.00 5.89 30.84
C SER A 279 9.83 5.39 29.65
N GLY A 280 10.52 6.31 28.98
CA GLY A 280 11.42 5.95 27.90
C GLY A 280 12.47 4.94 28.38
N THR A 281 12.47 3.77 27.77
CA THR A 281 13.68 2.96 27.65
C THR A 281 13.84 2.63 26.18
N ALA A 282 14.63 3.45 25.49
CA ALA A 282 15.34 2.98 24.33
C ALA A 282 16.15 1.76 24.78
N SER A 283 15.71 0.56 24.43
CA SER A 283 16.51 -0.64 24.62
C SER A 283 17.68 -0.53 23.64
N ALA A 284 18.81 -0.02 24.15
CA ALA A 284 20.09 -0.11 23.49
C ALA A 284 20.49 -1.59 23.44
N GLY A 285 20.14 -2.25 22.34
CA GLY A 285 20.67 -3.54 21.96
C GLY A 285 22.18 -3.45 21.82
N ARG A 286 22.87 -4.03 22.81
CA ARG A 286 24.31 -4.24 22.98
C ARG A 286 25.03 -4.60 21.67
N ALA A 287 25.95 -3.73 21.24
CA ALA A 287 26.89 -4.01 20.16
C ALA A 287 28.00 -4.99 20.62
N PRO A 288 28.47 -5.92 19.77
CA PRO A 288 29.65 -6.75 20.07
C PRO A 288 30.95 -5.93 19.93
N PRO A 289 32.06 -6.36 20.56
CA PRO A 289 33.23 -5.52 20.75
C PRO A 289 34.07 -5.36 19.48
N ARG A 290 34.62 -4.16 19.39
CA ARG A 290 35.51 -3.62 18.35
C ARG A 290 36.89 -4.30 18.42
N ALA A 291 37.28 -5.02 17.37
CA ALA A 291 38.64 -5.50 17.17
C ALA A 291 39.50 -4.47 16.41
N ALA A 292 40.78 -4.46 16.75
CA ALA A 292 41.74 -3.39 16.54
C ALA A 292 42.12 -3.13 15.06
N ALA A 293 42.54 -1.88 14.83
CA ALA A 293 43.02 -1.35 13.57
C ALA A 293 44.40 -1.91 13.19
N THR A 294 44.58 -2.22 11.90
CA THR A 294 45.88 -2.17 11.22
C THR A 294 45.74 -1.33 9.96
N ARG A 295 46.52 -0.24 9.95
CA ARG A 295 46.70 0.69 8.83
C ARG A 295 47.62 0.04 7.80
N THR A 296 47.25 0.07 6.52
CA THR A 296 48.23 0.28 5.44
C THR A 296 47.57 1.01 4.28
N ALA A 297 48.24 2.06 3.80
CA ALA A 297 47.82 2.94 2.73
C ALA A 297 48.33 2.45 1.36
N ALA A 298 47.57 2.73 0.29
CA ALA A 298 48.05 3.28 -0.98
C ALA A 298 46.87 3.59 -1.93
N ALA A 299 46.85 4.80 -2.48
CA ALA A 299 45.96 5.26 -3.56
C ALA A 299 46.53 4.89 -4.95
N PRO A 300 45.80 5.14 -6.05
CA PRO A 300 45.96 6.45 -6.71
C PRO A 300 44.67 7.11 -7.29
N ALA A 301 44.84 8.40 -7.63
CA ALA A 301 43.94 9.37 -8.29
C ALA A 301 43.45 8.92 -9.69
N ALA A 302 42.49 9.53 -10.40
CA ALA A 302 42.00 10.91 -10.56
C ALA A 302 40.54 10.83 -11.14
N MET A 303 39.75 11.86 -11.47
CA MET A 303 39.93 13.27 -11.75
C MET A 303 38.53 13.93 -11.73
N ALA A 304 38.44 15.16 -11.24
CA ALA A 304 37.22 15.96 -11.20
C ALA A 304 37.05 16.82 -12.46
N SER A 305 35.81 17.11 -12.83
CA SER A 305 35.45 18.34 -13.56
C SER A 305 34.03 18.82 -13.22
N ARG A 306 33.95 19.96 -12.54
CA ARG A 306 32.91 21.02 -12.64
C ARG A 306 33.27 21.93 -13.85
N PRO A 307 32.53 22.97 -14.30
CA PRO A 307 31.30 23.67 -13.82
C PRO A 307 30.31 23.97 -15.02
N PRO A 308 29.46 25.04 -15.14
CA PRO A 308 29.05 26.12 -14.24
C PRO A 308 27.53 26.41 -14.16
N ALA A 309 27.18 27.44 -13.37
CA ALA A 309 25.85 28.02 -13.18
C ALA A 309 25.50 29.07 -14.25
N ALA A 310 24.21 29.18 -14.61
CA ALA A 310 23.42 30.44 -14.66
C ALA A 310 22.10 30.29 -15.46
N ALA A 311 21.12 31.09 -15.02
CA ALA A 311 20.05 31.72 -15.79
C ALA A 311 18.73 30.96 -16.07
N SER A 312 17.66 31.60 -15.58
CA SER A 312 16.25 31.47 -15.96
C SER A 312 16.05 31.44 -17.48
N ALA A 313 15.33 30.43 -17.99
CA ALA A 313 14.66 30.50 -19.28
C ALA A 313 13.40 29.62 -19.29
N SER A 314 12.35 30.21 -19.88
CA SER A 314 10.99 29.72 -20.18
C SER A 314 10.86 28.25 -20.59
N MET A 315 9.67 27.69 -20.34
CA MET A 315 9.20 26.47 -21.01
C MET A 315 9.37 26.58 -22.53
N PRO A 316 9.74 25.48 -23.21
CA PRO A 316 9.30 25.21 -24.56
C PRO A 316 8.16 24.19 -24.54
N ALA A 317 7.15 24.52 -25.34
CA ALA A 317 6.09 23.64 -25.78
C ALA A 317 6.64 22.43 -26.57
N ALA A 318 5.79 21.42 -26.69
CA ALA A 318 5.99 20.12 -27.32
C ALA A 318 6.76 20.12 -28.66
N SER A 319 7.64 19.11 -28.85
CA SER A 319 7.56 18.09 -29.92
C SER A 319 8.92 17.38 -30.16
N GLY A 320 8.91 16.03 -30.29
CA GLY A 320 10.01 15.29 -30.95
C GLY A 320 10.42 13.92 -30.37
N ARG A 321 9.62 12.87 -30.66
CA ARG A 321 9.80 11.39 -30.49
C ARG A 321 9.66 10.76 -29.09
N PRO A 322 8.57 9.97 -28.92
CA PRO A 322 8.68 8.51 -28.69
C PRO A 322 7.59 7.64 -29.41
N SER A 323 7.28 7.85 -30.70
CA SER A 323 6.21 7.09 -31.37
C SER A 323 6.60 5.66 -31.83
N ALA A 324 7.87 5.43 -32.20
CA ALA A 324 8.28 4.18 -32.84
C ALA A 324 8.21 2.93 -31.94
N ASP A 325 8.39 3.10 -30.62
CA ASP A 325 8.39 1.96 -29.69
C ASP A 325 6.97 1.60 -29.22
N ILE A 326 6.03 2.56 -29.18
CA ILE A 326 4.61 2.30 -28.87
C ILE A 326 3.95 1.55 -30.03
N ASP A 327 4.19 2.00 -31.27
CA ASP A 327 3.67 1.34 -32.46
C ASP A 327 4.24 -0.09 -32.58
N GLY A 328 5.52 -0.28 -32.24
CA GLY A 328 6.16 -1.59 -32.17
C GLY A 328 5.63 -2.51 -31.06
N ALA A 329 5.21 -1.94 -29.92
CA ALA A 329 4.55 -2.70 -28.85
C ALA A 329 3.12 -3.08 -29.26
N ARG A 330 2.40 -2.16 -29.91
CA ARG A 330 1.03 -2.38 -30.41
C ARG A 330 0.99 -3.47 -31.48
N ALA A 331 1.89 -3.43 -32.46
CA ALA A 331 1.99 -4.48 -33.48
C ALA A 331 2.23 -5.88 -32.89
N ARG A 332 3.00 -5.98 -31.80
CA ARG A 332 3.21 -7.25 -31.08
C ARG A 332 1.97 -7.69 -30.30
N ALA A 333 1.25 -6.75 -29.69
CA ALA A 333 -0.01 -7.03 -29.03
C ALA A 333 -1.05 -7.57 -30.04
N ASP A 334 -1.15 -6.93 -31.21
CA ASP A 334 -2.04 -7.34 -32.30
C ASP A 334 -1.65 -8.71 -32.89
N ALA A 335 -0.36 -9.04 -32.89
CA ALA A 335 0.15 -10.37 -33.25
C ALA A 335 -0.03 -11.44 -32.16
N GLY A 336 -0.66 -11.10 -31.02
CA GLY A 336 -0.88 -12.01 -29.89
C GLY A 336 0.34 -12.23 -29.00
N GLN A 337 1.45 -11.52 -29.23
CA GLN A 337 2.69 -11.59 -28.46
C GLN A 337 2.60 -10.70 -27.21
N LEU A 338 1.59 -10.95 -26.37
CA LEU A 338 1.22 -10.06 -25.25
C LEU A 338 2.34 -9.86 -24.22
N GLY A 339 3.20 -10.86 -24.00
CA GLY A 339 4.33 -10.75 -23.07
C GLY A 339 5.40 -9.76 -23.54
N GLU A 340 5.83 -9.87 -24.80
CA GLU A 340 6.80 -8.95 -25.39
C GLU A 340 6.22 -7.53 -25.50
N ALA A 341 4.94 -7.42 -25.88
CA ALA A 341 4.25 -6.14 -25.92
C ALA A 341 4.20 -5.46 -24.55
N LEU A 342 3.93 -6.22 -23.49
CA LEU A 342 3.88 -5.72 -22.12
C LEU A 342 5.25 -5.23 -21.65
N GLU A 343 6.32 -6.01 -21.88
CA GLU A 343 7.69 -5.62 -21.50
C GLU A 343 8.14 -4.32 -22.18
N ILE A 344 7.78 -4.13 -23.45
CA ILE A 344 8.07 -2.89 -24.17
C ILE A 344 7.27 -1.73 -23.57
N ALA A 345 5.96 -1.92 -23.38
CA ALA A 345 5.08 -0.88 -22.84
C ALA A 345 5.47 -0.46 -21.40
N GLU A 346 5.80 -1.42 -20.54
CA GLU A 346 6.26 -1.15 -19.16
C GLU A 346 7.60 -0.45 -19.13
N ARG A 347 8.54 -0.79 -20.01
CA ARG A 347 9.82 -0.10 -20.12
C ARG A 347 9.65 1.35 -20.56
N LEU A 348 8.78 1.62 -21.53
CA LEU A 348 8.45 2.99 -21.94
C LEU A 348 7.82 3.78 -20.79
N HIS A 349 6.93 3.14 -20.04
CA HIS A 349 6.32 3.75 -18.87
C HIS A 349 7.36 4.01 -17.76
N ALA A 350 8.27 3.08 -17.50
CA ALA A 350 9.38 3.26 -16.56
C ALA A 350 10.33 4.38 -17.03
N GLY A 351 10.50 4.54 -18.34
CA GLY A 351 11.26 5.63 -18.97
C GLY A 351 10.60 7.00 -18.89
N GLY A 352 9.39 7.11 -18.32
CA GLY A 352 8.70 8.37 -18.07
C GLY A 352 7.58 8.71 -19.07
N ASP A 353 7.31 7.84 -20.05
CA ASP A 353 6.21 8.06 -20.98
C ASP A 353 4.85 7.91 -20.26
N ARG A 354 4.03 8.95 -20.35
CA ARG A 354 2.68 9.05 -19.77
C ARG A 354 1.63 9.40 -20.82
N SER A 355 1.93 9.16 -22.09
CA SER A 355 1.01 9.40 -23.18
C SER A 355 -0.27 8.56 -23.03
N ALA A 356 -1.41 9.13 -23.41
CA ALA A 356 -2.67 8.40 -23.39
C ALA A 356 -2.62 7.14 -24.26
N ALA A 357 -1.88 7.17 -25.37
CA ALA A 357 -1.66 6.03 -26.26
C ALA A 357 -0.92 4.86 -25.59
N LEU A 358 0.10 5.14 -24.76
CA LEU A 358 0.81 4.09 -24.01
C LEU A 358 -0.05 3.52 -22.88
N LEU A 359 -0.75 4.40 -22.16
CA LEU A 359 -1.63 4.00 -21.06
C LEU A 359 -2.81 3.16 -21.56
N GLU A 360 -3.38 3.53 -22.71
CA GLU A 360 -4.41 2.73 -23.36
C GLU A 360 -3.85 1.38 -23.82
N LEU A 361 -2.65 1.34 -24.42
CA LEU A 361 -2.01 0.08 -24.81
C LEU A 361 -1.79 -0.86 -23.61
N LEU A 362 -1.30 -0.34 -22.49
CA LEU A 362 -1.18 -1.09 -21.24
C LEU A 362 -2.53 -1.62 -20.79
N GLY A 363 -3.58 -0.81 -20.88
CA GLY A 363 -4.96 -1.22 -20.60
C GLY A 363 -5.42 -2.39 -21.48
N SER A 364 -5.24 -2.26 -22.79
CA SER A 364 -5.62 -3.26 -23.78
C SER A 364 -4.89 -4.59 -23.58
N ILE A 365 -3.56 -4.56 -23.36
CA ILE A 365 -2.76 -5.77 -23.10
C ILE A 365 -3.23 -6.48 -21.82
N HIS A 366 -3.49 -5.74 -20.73
CA HIS A 366 -4.00 -6.34 -19.49
C HIS A 366 -5.41 -6.91 -19.65
N SER A 367 -6.28 -6.26 -20.44
CA SER A 367 -7.61 -6.79 -20.76
C SER A 367 -7.51 -8.09 -21.56
N ALA A 368 -6.60 -8.16 -22.54
CA ALA A 368 -6.34 -9.38 -23.32
C ALA A 368 -5.78 -10.53 -22.48
N LEU A 369 -5.07 -10.22 -21.39
CA LEU A 369 -4.58 -11.19 -20.40
C LEU A 369 -5.65 -11.61 -19.37
N GLY A 370 -6.87 -11.08 -19.45
CA GLY A 370 -7.96 -11.34 -18.48
C GLY A 370 -7.82 -10.60 -17.15
N LEU A 371 -6.94 -9.59 -17.08
CA LEU A 371 -6.65 -8.80 -15.88
C LEU A 371 -7.49 -7.50 -15.88
N ASP A 372 -8.81 -7.65 -15.94
CA ASP A 372 -9.78 -6.55 -16.15
C ASP A 372 -9.66 -5.40 -15.14
N ALA A 373 -9.35 -5.71 -13.87
CA ALA A 373 -9.17 -4.68 -12.84
C ALA A 373 -7.91 -3.82 -13.07
N ILE A 374 -6.83 -4.44 -13.60
CA ILE A 374 -5.59 -3.73 -13.92
C ILE A 374 -5.77 -2.93 -15.21
N ALA A 375 -6.43 -3.54 -16.20
CA ALA A 375 -6.80 -2.87 -17.45
C ALA A 375 -7.59 -1.58 -17.19
N GLU A 376 -8.61 -1.64 -16.33
CA GLU A 376 -9.40 -0.46 -15.96
C GLU A 376 -8.54 0.65 -15.33
N GLY A 377 -7.57 0.30 -14.49
CA GLY A 377 -6.68 1.27 -13.87
C GLY A 377 -5.90 2.08 -14.91
N TRP A 378 -5.31 1.39 -15.88
CA TRP A 378 -4.57 2.01 -16.97
C TRP A 378 -5.46 2.84 -17.90
N LEU A 379 -6.64 2.33 -18.25
CA LEU A 379 -7.59 3.05 -19.12
C LEU A 379 -8.15 4.30 -18.47
N ARG A 380 -8.39 4.28 -17.14
CA ARG A 380 -8.75 5.50 -16.39
C ARG A 380 -7.64 6.53 -16.39
N GLN A 381 -6.37 6.11 -16.33
CA GLN A 381 -5.24 7.01 -16.47
C GLN A 381 -5.12 7.57 -17.89
N ALA A 382 -5.38 6.76 -18.92
CA ALA A 382 -5.43 7.23 -20.30
C ALA A 382 -6.50 8.32 -20.49
N VAL A 383 -7.71 8.09 -19.96
CA VAL A 383 -8.81 9.07 -19.96
C VAL A 383 -8.52 10.28 -19.05
N TYR A 384 -7.68 10.13 -18.03
CA TYR A 384 -7.26 11.28 -17.21
C TYR A 384 -6.31 12.19 -17.98
N VAL A 385 -5.37 11.61 -18.75
CA VAL A 385 -4.41 12.35 -19.57
C VAL A 385 -5.09 12.97 -20.81
N ASP A 386 -6.00 12.22 -21.45
CA ASP A 386 -6.82 12.69 -22.55
C ASP A 386 -8.30 12.31 -22.29
N PRO A 387 -9.11 13.24 -21.75
CA PRO A 387 -10.53 13.01 -21.44
C PRO A 387 -11.40 12.58 -22.62
N SER A 388 -10.91 12.82 -23.85
CA SER A 388 -11.54 12.47 -25.12
C SER A 388 -10.94 11.23 -25.79
N HIS A 389 -10.04 10.49 -25.11
CA HIS A 389 -9.38 9.32 -25.69
C HIS A 389 -10.39 8.20 -26.01
N HIS A 390 -10.80 8.14 -27.27
CA HIS A 390 -11.94 7.33 -27.74
C HIS A 390 -11.80 5.84 -27.40
N GLU A 391 -10.66 5.24 -27.74
CA GLU A 391 -10.40 3.81 -27.51
C GLU A 391 -10.45 3.44 -26.02
N ALA A 392 -9.94 4.32 -25.15
CA ALA A 392 -9.91 4.06 -23.73
C ALA A 392 -11.32 4.10 -23.11
N LEU A 393 -12.17 5.01 -23.59
CA LEU A 393 -13.57 5.11 -23.19
C LEU A 393 -14.37 3.89 -23.66
N LEU A 394 -14.17 3.41 -24.88
CA LEU A 394 -14.85 2.19 -25.37
C LEU A 394 -14.45 0.94 -24.58
N GLN A 395 -13.17 0.79 -24.26
CA GLN A 395 -12.71 -0.35 -23.45
C GLN A 395 -13.22 -0.26 -22.01
N LEU A 396 -13.30 0.93 -21.42
CA LEU A 396 -13.95 1.14 -20.13
C LEU A 396 -15.45 0.81 -20.18
N ALA A 397 -16.14 1.14 -21.27
CA ALA A 397 -17.53 0.74 -21.46
C ALA A 397 -17.68 -0.78 -21.51
N ALA A 398 -16.84 -1.48 -22.29
CA ALA A 398 -16.85 -2.94 -22.37
C ALA A 398 -16.55 -3.61 -21.02
N LEU A 399 -15.59 -3.05 -20.25
CA LEU A 399 -15.29 -3.49 -18.89
C LEU A 399 -16.44 -3.23 -17.90
N ALA A 400 -17.20 -2.15 -18.10
CA ALA A 400 -18.40 -1.82 -17.33
C ALA A 400 -19.58 -2.76 -17.66
N GLU A 401 -19.69 -3.25 -18.88
CA GLU A 401 -20.70 -4.27 -19.21
C GLU A 401 -20.36 -5.64 -18.62
N ARG A 402 -19.10 -6.07 -18.72
CA ARG A 402 -18.67 -7.37 -18.16
C ARG A 402 -18.90 -7.48 -16.65
N ARG A 403 -18.83 -6.36 -15.92
CA ARG A 403 -19.11 -6.31 -14.47
C ARG A 403 -20.61 -6.17 -14.12
N GLY A 404 -21.49 -6.07 -15.12
CA GLY A 404 -22.92 -5.85 -14.91
C GLY A 404 -23.30 -4.42 -14.53
N ASP A 405 -22.55 -3.41 -15.00
CA ASP A 405 -22.83 -1.99 -14.78
C ASP A 405 -23.16 -1.27 -16.13
N PRO A 406 -24.37 -1.51 -16.68
CA PRO A 406 -24.76 -0.96 -17.98
C PRO A 406 -24.91 0.56 -17.97
N GLU A 407 -25.23 1.16 -16.81
CA GLU A 407 -25.35 2.62 -16.68
C GLU A 407 -23.98 3.30 -16.85
N GLN A 408 -22.96 2.77 -16.19
CA GLN A 408 -21.60 3.28 -16.32
C GLN A 408 -21.01 3.01 -17.71
N ALA A 409 -21.37 1.88 -18.33
CA ALA A 409 -20.99 1.58 -19.72
C ALA A 409 -21.55 2.63 -20.69
N GLU A 410 -22.83 2.99 -20.53
CA GLU A 410 -23.47 3.99 -21.38
C GLU A 410 -22.86 5.38 -21.20
N ARG A 411 -22.51 5.76 -19.96
CA ARG A 411 -21.79 7.02 -19.69
C ARG A 411 -20.44 7.08 -20.40
N TYR A 412 -19.69 5.98 -20.42
CA TYR A 412 -18.42 5.93 -21.15
C TYR A 412 -18.61 6.02 -22.67
N ARG A 413 -19.65 5.38 -23.23
CA ARG A 413 -20.01 5.49 -24.65
C ARG A 413 -20.44 6.89 -25.06
N ALA A 414 -21.31 7.51 -24.26
CA ALA A 414 -21.78 8.88 -24.50
C ALA A 414 -20.60 9.86 -24.53
N ARG A 415 -19.63 9.68 -23.63
CA ARG A 415 -18.39 10.46 -23.65
C ARG A 415 -17.51 10.17 -24.87
N ALA A 416 -17.44 8.91 -25.32
CA ALA A 416 -16.66 8.53 -26.50
C ALA A 416 -17.22 9.13 -27.80
N THR A 417 -18.53 9.40 -27.86
CA THR A 417 -19.22 10.02 -29.01
C THR A 417 -19.34 11.53 -28.91
N GLY A 418 -18.77 12.16 -27.87
CA GLY A 418 -18.80 13.61 -27.67
C GLY A 418 -20.12 14.16 -27.10
N GLY A 419 -20.98 13.29 -26.56
CA GLY A 419 -22.23 13.69 -25.90
C GLY A 419 -21.96 14.29 -24.52
N THR A 420 -22.19 15.59 -24.37
CA THR A 420 -22.30 16.26 -23.07
C THR A 420 -23.52 15.76 -22.31
N THR A 421 -23.31 15.09 -21.16
CA THR A 421 -24.29 15.01 -20.06
C THR A 421 -23.71 15.65 -18.82
#